data_AF-A0A087TFQ7-F1
#
_entry.id   AF-A0A087TFQ7-F1
#
_cell.length_a   1.000
_cell.length_b   1.000
_cell.length_c   1.000
_cell.angle_alpha   90.00
_cell.angle_beta   90.00
_cell.angle_gamma   90.00
#
_symmetry.space_group_name_H-M   'P 1'
#
loop_
_entity.id
_entity.type
_entity.pdbx_description
1 polymer ?
#
loop_
_entity_poly.entity_id
_entity_poly.type
_entity_poly.pdbx_seq_one_letter_code
_entity_poly.pdbx_strand_id
1 'polypeptide(L)' 'MAVAEVKEMAAEDVSVPEKGDRDLIDIVNELQNKLAASGHSLDVSLPQIVVVGCQSAGKSSVLENFVKR' A
#
# COMPACT_ATOMS: atom_id res chain seq x y z
N MET A 1 -8.39 46.72 17.00
CA MET A 1 -7.95 45.64 17.90
C MET A 1 -8.31 44.33 17.22
N ALA A 2 -7.40 43.80 16.39
CA ALA A 2 -7.61 42.56 15.65
C ALA A 2 -6.73 41.50 16.33
N VAL A 3 -7.36 40.52 16.95
CA VAL A 3 -6.69 39.31 17.44
C VAL A 3 -6.57 38.37 16.25
N ALA A 4 -5.33 38.16 15.80
CA ALA A 4 -5.02 37.15 14.80
C ALA A 4 -4.95 35.79 15.50
N GLU A 5 -5.82 34.86 15.11
CA GLU A 5 -5.73 33.45 15.48
C GLU A 5 -4.49 32.84 14.81
N VAL A 6 -3.45 32.64 15.60
CA VAL A 6 -2.32 31.80 15.23
C VAL A 6 -2.79 30.35 15.37
N LYS A 7 -3.19 29.74 14.25
CA LYS A 7 -3.51 28.32 14.21
C LYS A 7 -2.21 27.53 14.25
N GLU A 8 -1.94 26.92 15.40
CA GLU A 8 -0.83 26.01 15.63
C GLU A 8 -0.99 24.79 14.70
N MET A 9 -0.12 24.68 13.71
CA MET A 9 0.02 23.46 12.89
C MET A 9 0.78 22.45 13.73
N ALA A 10 0.02 21.53 14.34
CA ALA A 10 0.57 20.38 15.04
C ALA A 10 1.52 19.63 14.08
N ALA A 11 2.77 19.47 14.51
CA ALA A 11 3.71 18.60 13.85
C ALA A 11 3.12 17.18 13.87
N GLU A 12 2.84 16.63 12.68
CA GLU A 12 2.58 15.20 12.56
C GLU A 12 3.84 14.47 13.04
N ASP A 13 3.68 13.67 14.10
CA ASP A 13 4.65 12.69 14.54
C ASP A 13 4.95 11.75 13.35
N VAL A 14 5.98 12.06 12.57
CA VAL A 14 6.55 11.13 11.61
C VAL A 14 7.31 10.11 12.42
N SER A 15 6.59 9.07 12.85
CA SER A 15 7.18 7.84 13.33
C SER A 15 8.08 7.30 12.21
N VAL A 16 9.39 7.34 12.44
CA VAL A 16 10.37 6.76 11.52
C VAL A 16 10.19 5.24 11.63
N PRO A 17 9.70 4.53 10.59
CA PRO A 17 9.51 3.09 10.69
C PRO A 17 10.88 2.42 10.81
N GLU A 18 10.98 1.50 11.77
CA GLU A 18 12.16 0.68 12.03
C GLU A 18 12.65 0.02 10.72
N LYS A 19 13.97 -0.11 10.61
CA LYS A 19 14.67 -0.56 9.41
C LYS A 19 14.35 -2.04 9.13
N GLY A 20 13.21 -2.28 8.49
CA GLY A 20 12.60 -3.58 8.21
C GLY A 20 11.09 -3.53 7.92
N ASP A 21 10.41 -2.43 8.23
CA ASP A 21 8.94 -2.37 8.39
C ASP A 21 8.11 -1.87 7.19
N ARG A 22 8.73 -1.58 6.04
CA ARG A 22 7.95 -1.23 4.84
C ARG A 22 7.98 -2.39 3.85
N ASP A 23 6.87 -3.11 3.76
CA ASP A 23 6.65 -4.08 2.70
C ASP A 23 6.84 -3.36 1.35
N LEU A 24 7.52 -4.01 0.42
CA LEU A 24 7.70 -3.48 -0.93
C LEU A 24 6.35 -3.16 -1.58
N ILE A 25 5.31 -3.91 -1.23
CA ILE A 25 3.93 -3.65 -1.65
C ILE A 25 3.46 -2.27 -1.17
N ASP A 26 3.71 -1.91 0.10
CA ASP A 26 3.27 -0.63 0.66
C ASP A 26 3.99 0.54 0.00
N ILE A 27 5.30 0.41 -0.22
CA ILE A 27 6.11 1.46 -0.88
C ILE A 27 5.65 1.67 -2.33
N VAL A 28 5.41 0.57 -3.06
CA VAL A 28 4.96 0.62 -4.45
C VAL A 28 3.55 1.23 -4.53
N ASN A 29 2.64 0.86 -3.63
CA ASN A 29 1.29 1.42 -3.58
C ASN A 29 1.32 2.92 -3.24
N GLU A 30 2.15 3.34 -2.29
CA GLU A 30 2.31 4.76 -1.95
C GLU A 30 2.83 5.57 -3.14
N LEU A 31 3.83 5.05 -3.86
CA LEU A 31 4.37 5.68 -5.06
C LEU A 31 3.33 5.79 -6.17
N GLN A 32 2.59 4.70 -6.44
CA GLN A 32 1.52 4.70 -7.43
C GLN A 32 0.44 5.73 -7.09
N ASN A 33 0.01 5.82 -5.83
CA ASN A 33 -1.00 6.79 -5.38
C ASN A 33 -0.52 8.24 -5.55
N LYS A 34 0.75 8.52 -5.21
CA LYS A 34 1.35 9.86 -5.38
C LYS A 34 1.46 10.25 -6.85
N LEU A 35 1.84 9.31 -7.71
CA LEU A 35 1.95 9.55 -9.15
C LEU A 35 0.57 9.73 -9.79
N ALA A 36 -0.41 8.89 -9.43
CA ALA A 36 -1.79 9.02 -9.90
C ALA A 36 -2.40 10.37 -9.51
N ALA A 37 -2.15 10.86 -8.29
CA ALA A 37 -2.56 12.19 -7.85
C ALA A 37 -1.92 13.34 -8.66
N SER A 38 -0.73 13.11 -9.23
CA SER A 38 -0.03 14.06 -10.10
C SER A 38 -0.45 13.99 -11.57
N GLY A 39 -1.41 13.12 -11.92
CA GLY A 39 -1.88 12.92 -13.29
C GLY A 39 -1.00 11.99 -14.14
N HIS A 40 -0.04 11.30 -13.51
CA HIS A 40 0.85 10.36 -14.19
C HIS A 40 0.54 8.93 -13.74
N SER A 41 0.44 7.99 -14.69
CA SER A 41 0.29 6.57 -14.40
C SER A 41 1.66 5.90 -14.38
N LEU A 42 1.99 5.19 -13.31
CA LEU A 42 3.13 4.28 -13.26
C LEU A 42 2.64 2.86 -13.53
N ASP A 43 3.08 2.27 -14.65
CA ASP A 43 2.81 0.87 -14.95
C ASP A 43 3.80 -0.01 -14.19
N VAL A 44 3.44 -0.41 -12.96
CA VAL A 44 4.20 -1.40 -12.19
C VAL A 44 3.51 -2.73 -12.34
N SER A 45 4.17 -3.66 -13.04
CA SER A 45 3.73 -5.05 -13.09
C SER A 45 3.93 -5.70 -11.73
N LEU A 46 2.84 -5.90 -10.98
CA LEU A 46 2.85 -6.75 -9.79
C LEU A 46 3.07 -8.21 -10.19
N PRO A 47 3.77 -9.01 -9.35
CA PRO A 47 4.00 -10.42 -9.65
C PRO A 47 2.69 -11.20 -9.69
N GLN A 48 2.48 -11.97 -10.76
CA GLN A 48 1.32 -12.84 -10.89
C GLN A 48 1.56 -14.17 -10.17
N ILE A 49 0.61 -14.59 -9.34
CA ILE A 49 0.63 -15.89 -8.65
C ILE A 49 -0.42 -16.80 -9.29
N VAL A 50 0.01 -18.00 -9.72
CA VAL A 50 -0.87 -19.02 -10.31
C VAL A 50 -0.71 -20.32 -9.54
N VAL A 51 -1.84 -21.00 -9.27
CA VAL A 51 -1.86 -22.30 -8.57
C VAL A 51 -2.25 -23.40 -9.56
N VAL A 52 -1.43 -24.45 -9.65
CA VAL A 52 -1.63 -25.60 -10.56
C VAL A 52 -1.75 -26.88 -9.75
N GLY A 53 -2.68 -27.76 -10.11
CA GLY A 53 -2.86 -29.05 -9.44
C GLY A 53 -4.13 -29.81 -9.84
N CYS A 54 -4.24 -31.05 -9.39
CA CYS A 54 -5.36 -31.96 -9.68
C CYS A 54 -6.73 -31.37 -9.33
N GLN A 55 -7.80 -31.87 -9.96
CA GLN A 55 -9.17 -31.50 -9.60
C GLN A 55 -9.38 -31.70 -8.09
N SER A 56 -10.04 -30.74 -7.44
CA SER A 56 -10.33 -30.80 -5.99
C SER A 56 -9.13 -30.74 -5.05
N ALA A 57 -7.91 -30.48 -5.54
CA ALA A 57 -6.72 -30.26 -4.69
C ALA A 57 -6.73 -28.95 -3.89
N GLY A 58 -7.86 -28.24 -3.83
CA GLY A 58 -7.99 -27.00 -3.06
C GLY A 58 -7.40 -25.75 -3.70
N LYS A 59 -7.18 -25.72 -5.03
CA LYS A 59 -6.59 -24.56 -5.75
C LYS A 59 -7.23 -23.20 -5.38
N SER A 60 -8.56 -23.15 -5.36
CA SER A 60 -9.31 -21.93 -4.99
C SER A 60 -9.13 -21.59 -3.51
N SER A 61 -9.16 -22.60 -2.64
CA SER A 61 -8.99 -22.43 -1.19
C SER A 61 -7.57 -21.93 -0.84
N VAL A 62 -6.54 -22.36 -1.58
CA VAL A 62 -5.17 -21.85 -1.45
C VAL A 62 -5.10 -20.37 -1.80
N LEU A 63 -5.70 -19.93 -2.91
CA LEU A 63 -5.73 -18.53 -3.31
C LEU A 63 -6.53 -17.66 -2.32
N GLU A 64 -7.66 -18.16 -1.82
CA GLU A 64 -8.48 -17.46 -0.83
C GLU A 64 -7.74 -17.26 0.50
N ASN A 65 -7.08 -18.30 1.01
CA ASN A 65 -6.25 -18.20 2.21
C ASN A 65 -5.04 -17.28 2.02
N PHE A 66 -4.52 -17.17 0.79
CA PHE A 66 -3.38 -16.30 0.48
C PHE A 66 -3.77 -14.82 0.51
N VAL A 67 -4.97 -14.49 0.00
CA VAL A 67 -5.49 -13.11 -0.04
C VAL A 67 -6.14 -12.70 1.29
N LYS A 68 -6.49 -13.67 2.16
CA LYS A 68 -7.10 -13.45 3.49
C LYS A 68 -8.26 -12.45 3.46
N ARG A 69 -9.27 -12.70 2.61
CA ARG A 69 -10.53 -11.95 2.71
C ARG A 69 -11.16 -12.10 4.10
#